data_AF-A0A7W0Y890-F1
#
_entry.id   AF-A0A7W0Y890-F1
#
_cell.length_a   1.000
_cell.length_b   1.000
_cell.length_c   1.000
_cell.angle_alpha   90.00
_cell.angle_beta   90.00
_cell.angle_gamma   90.00
#
_symmetry.space_group_name_H-M   'P 1'
#
loop_
_entity.id
_entity.type
_entity.pdbx_description
1 polymer ?
#
loop_
_entity_poly.entity_id
_entity_poly.type
_entity_poly.pdbx_seq_one_letter_code
_entity_poly.pdbx_strand_id
1 'polypeptide(L)'
;MRSLVATVIALSAITGCDLYWDDGGDDDVACKPPYDYGYGSGAAQEYRNPDTGLCQQIGGGYDCYDSCGQPCYGGAGSGATDAGSPEPGGGNGSGGAALAWPVCYGSCTGLDAYSCEATAGCHAAYLDNEYDDLGSRFWACFDIAPLPVTNDAYCTGLSAYGCTVAENCESHYIGEGYDAATKFAYCAPETGGSVCDTTDCGFGSHCEEQCYPCDTTDGTACPLYCSPMCVPDEPYTCANVDCGPNYTCVEQCDGGGGGGMTGTGAPDDPSPPPPGYCYPTCIEVVNAPGECYGDVWCDALPPACPATTTPGILNGCYSGYCIPVAQCGPQDPGSCQPATATCTVAPPACPTGTTAGTQEGCYTGYCIPDGSCPQLPCEALTDEAACTGRMECSAVFTGQGCTCTPSGCTCTSQTFDHCETL
;
A
#
# COMPACT_ATOMS: atom_id res chain seq x y z
N MET A 1 -20.20 52.15 1.74
CA MET A 1 -19.76 53.19 0.79
C MET A 1 -19.24 52.45 -0.44
N ARG A 2 -20.00 52.46 -1.55
CA ARG A 2 -19.66 53.09 -2.87
C ARG A 2 -18.40 52.45 -3.48
N SER A 3 -18.34 51.90 -4.71
CA SER A 3 -19.07 52.08 -5.98
C SER A 3 -18.54 50.96 -6.92
N LEU A 4 -19.30 50.10 -7.62
CA LEU A 4 -19.99 50.26 -8.92
C LEU A 4 -19.22 50.98 -10.04
N VAL A 5 -19.35 50.41 -11.27
CA VAL A 5 -19.08 50.92 -12.65
C VAL A 5 -17.94 50.13 -13.36
N ALA A 6 -18.02 49.62 -14.60
CA ALA A 6 -19.09 49.51 -15.60
C ALA A 6 -18.70 48.54 -16.75
N THR A 7 -19.75 48.13 -17.46
CA THR A 7 -19.89 47.29 -18.65
C THR A 7 -19.53 48.01 -19.97
N VAL A 8 -19.61 47.25 -21.08
CA VAL A 8 -19.82 47.60 -22.51
C VAL A 8 -18.48 47.86 -23.26
N ILE A 9 -18.14 47.23 -24.40
CA ILE A 9 -18.83 47.19 -25.70
C ILE A 9 -18.32 46.02 -26.57
N ALA A 10 -19.27 45.34 -27.24
CA ALA A 10 -19.08 44.45 -28.38
C ALA A 10 -18.94 45.25 -29.68
N LEU A 11 -18.06 44.83 -30.61
CA LEU A 11 -18.21 45.15 -32.03
C LEU A 11 -17.52 44.12 -32.95
N SER A 12 -18.26 43.83 -34.01
CA SER A 12 -18.21 42.83 -35.08
C SER A 12 -17.29 43.14 -36.27
N ALA A 13 -17.00 42.11 -37.08
CA ALA A 13 -16.94 42.05 -38.57
C ALA A 13 -15.72 41.23 -39.06
N ILE A 14 -15.90 40.05 -39.66
CA ILE A 14 -16.13 39.76 -41.10
C ILE A 14 -14.94 40.16 -42.00
N THR A 15 -14.13 39.16 -42.34
CA THR A 15 -13.35 38.97 -43.57
C THR A 15 -13.06 37.45 -43.61
N GLY A 16 -13.40 36.62 -44.60
CA GLY A 16 -13.60 36.78 -46.03
C GLY A 16 -12.68 35.76 -46.70
N CYS A 17 -13.22 34.64 -47.21
CA CYS A 17 -12.53 33.71 -48.12
C CYS A 17 -13.52 33.05 -49.08
N ASP A 18 -13.00 32.77 -50.27
CA ASP A 18 -13.60 32.67 -51.60
C ASP A 18 -14.73 31.66 -51.85
N LEU A 19 -15.62 32.10 -52.73
CA LEU A 19 -16.45 31.29 -53.62
C LEU A 19 -15.58 30.87 -54.82
N TYR A 20 -15.24 29.58 -54.94
CA TYR A 20 -14.86 29.01 -56.23
C TYR A 20 -15.68 27.77 -56.53
N TRP A 21 -16.38 27.86 -57.65
CA TRP A 21 -17.11 26.81 -58.31
C TRP A 21 -16.12 26.02 -59.17
N ASP A 22 -16.02 24.71 -58.95
CA ASP A 22 -15.62 23.78 -60.00
C ASP A 22 -16.69 22.71 -60.12
N ASP A 23 -17.43 22.81 -61.22
CA ASP A 23 -18.37 21.84 -61.75
C ASP A 23 -17.58 20.79 -62.56
N GLY A 24 -17.73 19.50 -62.25
CA GLY A 24 -17.25 18.42 -63.12
C GLY A 24 -17.22 17.06 -62.44
N GLY A 25 -18.08 16.15 -62.90
CA GLY A 25 -18.32 14.79 -62.38
C GLY A 25 -17.12 13.82 -62.42
N ASP A 26 -17.26 12.55 -62.05
CA ASP A 26 -18.45 11.73 -61.86
C ASP A 26 -18.16 10.67 -60.75
N ASP A 27 -19.26 10.13 -60.20
CA ASP A 27 -19.42 8.79 -59.63
C ASP A 27 -18.20 7.94 -59.17
N ASP A 28 -17.78 8.11 -57.90
CA ASP A 28 -17.40 6.96 -57.08
C ASP A 28 -17.63 7.21 -55.57
N VAL A 29 -18.67 6.54 -55.07
CA VAL A 29 -18.77 5.84 -53.78
C VAL A 29 -18.56 6.65 -52.48
N ALA A 30 -19.72 7.00 -51.91
CA ALA A 30 -20.07 7.09 -50.48
C ALA A 30 -18.96 6.82 -49.43
N CYS A 31 -18.39 7.89 -48.87
CA CYS A 31 -18.14 8.08 -47.43
C CYS A 31 -17.57 9.50 -47.18
N LYS A 32 -18.41 10.52 -47.37
CA LYS A 32 -18.13 11.88 -46.89
C LYS A 32 -19.19 12.20 -45.83
N PRO A 33 -18.86 12.23 -44.52
CA PRO A 33 -19.80 12.76 -43.56
C PRO A 33 -20.05 14.24 -43.92
N PRO A 34 -21.30 14.69 -43.86
CA PRO A 34 -21.63 16.06 -44.20
C PRO A 34 -20.92 16.98 -43.20
N TYR A 35 -20.28 18.02 -43.75
CA TYR A 35 -19.80 19.20 -43.07
C TYR A 35 -20.51 19.47 -41.71
N ASP A 36 -19.86 19.11 -40.61
CA ASP A 36 -20.14 19.69 -39.30
C ASP A 36 -19.16 20.86 -39.09
N TYR A 37 -19.54 22.02 -39.63
CA TYR A 37 -18.97 23.30 -39.22
C TYR A 37 -19.55 23.62 -37.83
N GLY A 38 -18.89 23.24 -36.74
CA GLY A 38 -19.35 23.73 -35.44
C GLY A 38 -18.76 23.22 -34.13
N TYR A 39 -18.17 22.03 -34.05
CA TYR A 39 -17.64 21.52 -32.78
C TYR A 39 -16.22 20.97 -32.95
N GLY A 40 -15.31 21.48 -32.11
CA GLY A 40 -13.87 21.25 -32.21
C GLY A 40 -13.51 19.78 -32.32
N SER A 41 -12.64 19.46 -33.27
CA SER A 41 -11.81 18.27 -33.21
C SER A 41 -11.21 18.20 -31.79
N GLY A 42 -11.67 17.26 -30.96
CA GLY A 42 -11.00 16.98 -29.71
C GLY A 42 -9.53 16.75 -30.04
N ALA A 43 -8.63 17.48 -29.39
CA ALA A 43 -7.20 17.30 -29.61
C ALA A 43 -6.90 15.81 -29.46
N ALA A 44 -6.27 15.21 -30.46
CA ALA A 44 -5.86 13.82 -30.38
C ALA A 44 -5.04 13.68 -29.09
N GLN A 45 -5.43 12.73 -28.23
CA GLN A 45 -4.72 12.51 -26.98
C GLN A 45 -3.32 12.01 -27.34
N GLU A 46 -2.31 12.82 -27.03
CA GLU A 46 -0.91 12.45 -27.17
C GLU A 46 -0.46 11.72 -25.91
N TYR A 47 0.28 10.65 -26.13
CA TYR A 47 0.88 9.85 -25.07
C TYR A 47 2.39 10.00 -25.13
N ARG A 48 3.03 10.04 -23.97
CA ARG A 48 4.48 10.14 -23.88
C ARG A 48 5.08 8.76 -24.05
N ASN A 49 5.88 8.60 -25.10
CA ASN A 49 6.61 7.37 -25.33
C ASN A 49 7.70 7.24 -24.25
N PRO A 50 7.68 6.19 -23.39
CA PRO A 50 8.61 6.08 -22.27
C PRO A 50 10.07 5.97 -22.74
N ASP A 51 10.35 5.36 -23.90
CA ASP A 51 11.72 5.18 -24.41
C ASP A 51 12.35 6.49 -24.89
N THR A 52 11.53 7.41 -25.37
CA THR A 52 12.02 8.68 -25.93
C THR A 52 11.65 9.88 -25.08
N GLY A 53 10.70 9.76 -24.17
CA GLY A 53 10.11 10.89 -23.46
C GLY A 53 9.35 11.87 -24.36
N LEU A 54 9.16 11.59 -25.65
CA LEU A 54 8.47 12.48 -26.59
C LEU A 54 6.97 12.19 -26.65
N CYS A 55 6.20 13.23 -26.91
CA CYS A 55 4.77 13.13 -27.15
C CYS A 55 4.47 12.59 -28.53
N GLN A 56 3.72 11.49 -28.58
CA GLN A 56 3.37 10.80 -29.82
C GLN A 56 1.87 10.47 -29.82
N GLN A 57 1.24 10.62 -30.97
CA GLN A 57 -0.14 10.14 -31.15
C GLN A 57 -0.11 8.64 -31.37
N ILE A 58 -0.64 7.90 -30.40
CA ILE A 58 -0.88 6.46 -30.58
C ILE A 58 -2.17 6.30 -31.38
N GLY A 59 -2.07 5.75 -32.59
CA GLY A 59 -3.24 5.40 -33.41
C GLY A 59 -3.65 6.42 -34.47
N GLY A 60 -2.89 7.51 -34.69
CA GLY A 60 -3.23 8.59 -35.64
C GLY A 60 -2.65 8.48 -37.06
N GLY A 61 -2.06 7.34 -37.45
CA GLY A 61 -1.25 7.24 -38.68
C GLY A 61 -1.96 6.78 -39.96
N TYR A 62 -3.21 6.33 -39.91
CA TYR A 62 -3.92 5.83 -41.10
C TYR A 62 -5.39 6.26 -41.12
N ASP A 63 -5.85 6.64 -42.31
CA ASP A 63 -7.27 6.83 -42.62
C ASP A 63 -8.03 5.53 -42.34
N CYS A 64 -8.76 5.50 -41.23
CA CYS A 64 -9.78 4.51 -40.97
C CYS A 64 -10.96 4.78 -41.91
N TYR A 65 -10.87 4.41 -43.20
CA TYR A 65 -12.03 4.36 -44.08
C TYR A 65 -12.86 3.13 -43.75
N ASP A 66 -13.86 3.39 -42.92
CA ASP A 66 -14.92 2.49 -42.55
C ASP A 66 -15.93 2.37 -43.71
N SER A 67 -15.98 1.22 -44.39
CA SER A 67 -17.17 0.87 -45.16
C SER A 67 -18.15 0.00 -44.36
N CYS A 68 -17.84 -0.40 -43.12
CA CYS A 68 -18.74 -1.24 -42.30
C CYS A 68 -18.47 -1.15 -40.77
N GLY A 69 -18.88 -0.05 -40.14
CA GLY A 69 -19.07 0.18 -38.70
C GLY A 69 -18.51 -0.86 -37.72
N GLN A 70 -17.25 -0.73 -37.32
CA GLN A 70 -16.70 -1.38 -36.12
C GLN A 70 -15.72 -0.43 -35.39
N PRO A 71 -15.79 -0.33 -34.04
CA PRO A 71 -14.82 0.45 -33.27
C PRO A 71 -13.44 -0.22 -33.34
N CYS A 72 -12.43 0.54 -33.73
CA CYS A 72 -11.04 0.08 -33.82
C CYS A 72 -10.47 -0.21 -32.42
N TYR A 73 -10.56 -1.47 -32.00
CA TYR A 73 -9.71 -2.03 -30.94
C TYR A 73 -8.80 -3.10 -31.55
N GLY A 74 -7.49 -2.81 -31.56
CA GLY A 74 -6.42 -3.80 -31.59
C GLY A 74 -6.33 -4.74 -32.80
N GLY A 75 -5.88 -4.22 -33.94
CA GLY A 75 -5.21 -5.04 -34.96
C GLY A 75 -3.73 -4.69 -34.98
N ALA A 76 -2.87 -5.63 -34.56
CA ALA A 76 -1.42 -5.50 -34.66
C ALA A 76 -1.01 -5.30 -36.15
N GLY A 77 -0.87 -4.03 -36.54
CA GLY A 77 -0.29 -3.65 -37.82
C GLY A 77 1.22 -3.87 -37.78
N SER A 78 1.69 -4.78 -38.63
CA SER A 78 3.07 -5.25 -38.76
C SER A 78 4.06 -4.22 -39.33
N GLY A 79 4.12 -3.01 -38.76
CA GLY A 79 4.93 -1.91 -39.29
C GLY A 79 5.80 -1.15 -38.29
N ALA A 80 5.61 -1.33 -36.97
CA ALA A 80 6.49 -0.75 -35.96
C ALA A 80 7.46 -1.82 -35.44
N THR A 81 8.57 -2.04 -36.15
CA THR A 81 9.64 -2.96 -35.73
C THR A 81 10.80 -2.28 -35.01
N ASP A 82 10.65 -1.04 -34.54
CA ASP A 82 11.70 -0.35 -33.77
C ASP A 82 11.15 0.25 -32.48
N ALA A 83 11.26 -0.53 -31.40
CA ALA A 83 11.65 -0.16 -30.03
C ALA A 83 11.21 -1.29 -29.09
N GLY A 84 12.18 -1.90 -28.41
CA GLY A 84 12.00 -3.13 -27.66
C GLY A 84 11.11 -2.98 -26.43
N SER A 85 9.88 -3.47 -26.53
CA SER A 85 9.10 -3.90 -25.37
C SER A 85 9.42 -5.39 -25.10
N PRO A 86 10.11 -5.76 -24.00
CA PRO A 86 10.14 -7.15 -23.58
C PRO A 86 8.75 -7.52 -23.03
N GLU A 87 8.09 -8.45 -23.71
CA GLU A 87 6.84 -9.06 -23.26
C GLU A 87 7.01 -9.76 -21.89
N PRO A 88 6.02 -9.70 -20.98
CA PRO A 88 5.75 -10.79 -20.05
C PRO A 88 4.82 -11.78 -20.76
N GLY A 89 5.32 -13.00 -20.94
CA GLY A 89 4.80 -13.99 -21.86
C GLY A 89 3.36 -14.48 -21.65
N GLY A 90 2.76 -14.87 -22.77
CA GLY A 90 2.06 -16.16 -22.89
C GLY A 90 0.72 -16.30 -22.18
N GLY A 91 -0.28 -15.52 -22.58
CA GLY A 91 -1.69 -15.79 -22.26
C GLY A 91 -2.58 -15.46 -23.45
N ASN A 92 -3.08 -16.48 -24.14
CA ASN A 92 -3.98 -16.33 -25.29
C ASN A 92 -5.38 -15.94 -24.79
N GLY A 93 -5.68 -14.64 -24.76
CA GLY A 93 -6.98 -14.10 -24.37
C GLY A 93 -7.19 -12.69 -24.91
N SER A 94 -8.15 -12.54 -25.81
CA SER A 94 -8.49 -11.32 -26.55
C SER A 94 -9.10 -10.23 -25.66
N GLY A 95 -8.27 -9.61 -24.82
CA GLY A 95 -8.54 -8.32 -24.19
C GLY A 95 -7.27 -7.48 -24.34
N GLY A 96 -7.21 -6.61 -25.35
CA GLY A 96 -6.04 -5.75 -25.54
C GLY A 96 -5.85 -4.88 -24.31
N ALA A 97 -4.77 -5.12 -23.56
CA ALA A 97 -4.37 -4.22 -22.49
C ALA A 97 -4.17 -2.83 -23.10
N ALA A 98 -4.86 -1.83 -22.56
CA ALA A 98 -4.67 -0.45 -22.98
C ALA A 98 -3.17 -0.10 -22.84
N LEU A 99 -2.61 0.55 -23.86
CA LEU A 99 -1.26 1.11 -23.77
C LEU A 99 -1.25 2.11 -22.62
N ALA A 100 -0.67 1.72 -21.49
CA ALA A 100 -0.60 2.54 -20.30
C ALA A 100 0.60 3.49 -20.37
N TRP A 101 0.63 4.29 -21.44
CA TRP A 101 1.62 5.35 -21.55
C TRP A 101 1.14 6.58 -20.79
N PRO A 102 2.06 7.37 -20.20
CA PRO A 102 1.73 8.67 -19.61
C PRO A 102 1.02 9.57 -20.61
N VAL A 103 0.08 10.40 -20.13
CA VAL A 103 -0.57 11.39 -20.99
C VAL A 103 0.34 12.61 -21.11
N CYS A 104 0.48 13.17 -22.31
CA CYS A 104 1.40 14.28 -22.55
C CYS A 104 1.01 15.59 -21.90
N TYR A 105 -0.29 15.80 -21.76
CA TYR A 105 -0.87 17.01 -21.21
C TYR A 105 -1.94 16.63 -20.20
N GLY A 106 -1.73 17.04 -18.95
CA GLY A 106 -2.63 16.79 -17.83
C GLY A 106 -2.33 17.69 -16.65
N SER A 107 -2.73 17.26 -15.45
CA SER A 107 -2.57 18.04 -14.21
C SER A 107 -1.12 18.26 -13.82
N CYS A 108 -0.24 17.33 -14.18
CA CYS A 108 1.18 17.38 -13.84
C CYS A 108 1.99 18.31 -14.77
N THR A 109 1.41 18.72 -15.91
CA THR A 109 2.12 19.53 -16.90
C THR A 109 2.41 20.94 -16.37
N GLY A 110 3.69 21.31 -16.37
CA GLY A 110 4.14 22.65 -15.97
C GLY A 110 4.48 22.79 -14.48
N LEU A 111 4.38 21.71 -13.71
CA LEU A 111 4.96 21.64 -12.37
C LEU A 111 6.49 21.73 -12.46
N ASP A 112 7.10 22.41 -11.50
CA ASP A 112 8.54 22.31 -11.27
C ASP A 112 8.90 20.94 -10.66
N ALA A 113 10.20 20.63 -10.57
CA ALA A 113 10.68 19.33 -10.05
C ALA A 113 10.08 18.98 -8.69
N TYR A 114 10.14 19.92 -7.74
CA TYR A 114 9.64 19.73 -6.38
C TYR A 114 8.12 19.49 -6.36
N SER A 115 7.37 20.30 -7.09
CA SER A 115 5.90 20.16 -7.16
C SER A 115 5.49 18.88 -7.89
N CYS A 116 6.31 18.40 -8.83
CA CYS A 116 6.07 17.16 -9.57
C CYS A 116 6.15 15.95 -8.64
N GLU A 117 7.26 15.81 -7.94
CA GLU A 117 7.53 14.69 -7.02
C GLU A 117 6.55 14.69 -5.84
N ALA A 118 6.14 15.87 -5.36
CA ALA A 118 5.16 15.98 -4.28
C ALA A 118 3.70 15.66 -4.69
N THR A 119 3.40 15.59 -6.00
CA THR A 119 2.03 15.41 -6.48
C THR A 119 1.77 13.96 -6.88
N ALA A 120 0.93 13.27 -6.11
CA ALA A 120 0.52 11.90 -6.41
C ALA A 120 -0.04 11.77 -7.85
N GLY A 121 0.40 10.73 -8.57
CA GLY A 121 0.08 10.53 -9.98
C GLY A 121 0.91 11.35 -10.97
N CYS A 122 1.94 12.08 -10.52
CA CYS A 122 2.92 12.73 -11.39
C CYS A 122 4.25 11.97 -11.41
N HIS A 123 4.99 12.10 -12.51
CA HIS A 123 6.28 11.47 -12.72
C HIS A 123 7.31 12.50 -13.16
N ALA A 124 8.41 12.59 -12.42
CA ALA A 124 9.52 13.47 -12.75
C ALA A 124 10.46 12.85 -13.79
N ALA A 125 10.81 13.63 -14.81
CA ALA A 125 11.81 13.27 -15.80
C ALA A 125 12.92 14.31 -15.91
N TYR A 126 14.13 13.79 -16.08
CA TYR A 126 15.36 14.54 -16.09
C TYR A 126 16.13 14.30 -17.39
N LEU A 127 16.84 15.32 -17.84
CA LEU A 127 17.83 15.21 -18.91
C LEU A 127 19.21 15.08 -18.28
N ASP A 128 19.84 13.93 -18.50
CA ASP A 128 21.23 13.70 -18.20
C ASP A 128 22.08 14.21 -19.38
N ASN A 129 22.87 15.25 -19.14
CA ASN A 129 23.76 15.80 -20.16
C ASN A 129 25.16 15.22 -19.93
N GLU A 130 25.50 14.15 -20.65
CA GLU A 130 26.81 13.48 -20.55
C GLU A 130 27.99 14.43 -20.82
N TYR A 131 27.75 15.59 -21.46
CA TYR A 131 28.79 16.55 -21.82
C TYR A 131 29.04 17.65 -20.80
N ASP A 132 28.11 17.87 -19.86
CA ASP A 132 28.24 18.93 -18.86
C ASP A 132 28.32 18.27 -17.48
N ASP A 133 29.40 18.53 -16.72
CA ASP A 133 29.57 18.13 -15.31
C ASP A 133 28.51 18.75 -14.35
N LEU A 134 27.41 19.29 -14.88
CA LEU A 134 26.35 19.98 -14.17
C LEU A 134 25.26 19.03 -13.63
N GLY A 135 25.37 17.74 -13.93
CA GLY A 135 24.40 16.71 -13.51
C GLY A 135 23.10 16.73 -14.30
N SER A 136 22.16 15.91 -13.85
CA SER A 136 20.82 15.80 -14.43
C SER A 136 20.00 17.07 -14.17
N ARG A 137 19.41 17.65 -15.21
CA ARG A 137 18.50 18.81 -15.08
C ARG A 137 17.06 18.36 -15.23
N PHE A 138 16.17 18.92 -14.42
CA PHE A 138 14.74 18.68 -14.57
C PHE A 138 14.28 19.05 -15.98
N TRP A 139 13.54 18.15 -16.61
CA TRP A 139 13.10 18.30 -17.99
C TRP A 139 11.60 18.52 -18.10
N ALA A 140 10.82 17.63 -17.49
CA ALA A 140 9.38 17.67 -17.56
C ALA A 140 8.75 16.89 -16.41
N CYS A 141 7.50 17.25 -16.12
CA CYS A 141 6.60 16.49 -15.27
C CYS A 141 5.42 15.98 -16.13
N PHE A 142 5.05 14.72 -15.97
CA PHE A 142 3.93 14.13 -16.71
C PHE A 142 3.04 13.25 -15.84
N ASP A 143 1.77 13.12 -16.23
CA ASP A 143 0.78 12.33 -15.50
C ASP A 143 1.02 10.82 -15.72
N ILE A 144 1.14 10.06 -14.64
CA ILE A 144 1.26 8.60 -14.66
C ILE A 144 -0.08 8.02 -15.13
N ALA A 145 -0.01 6.97 -15.96
CA ALA A 145 -1.21 6.23 -16.35
C ALA A 145 -1.89 5.64 -15.10
N PRO A 146 -3.24 5.52 -15.04
CA PRO A 146 -3.99 5.08 -13.85
C PRO A 146 -3.84 3.58 -13.51
N LEU A 147 -2.68 2.99 -13.78
CA LEU A 147 -2.34 1.64 -13.37
C LEU A 147 -2.18 1.57 -11.85
N PRO A 148 -2.45 0.40 -11.24
CA PRO A 148 -2.10 0.17 -9.84
C PRO A 148 -0.60 0.39 -9.68
N VAL A 149 -0.27 1.44 -8.94
CA VAL A 149 1.09 1.87 -8.66
C VAL A 149 1.84 0.71 -7.98
N THR A 150 2.90 0.25 -8.62
CA THR A 150 3.79 -0.73 -8.02
C THR A 150 4.80 0.05 -7.18
N ASN A 151 4.58 0.12 -5.88
CA ASN A 151 5.54 0.69 -4.91
C ASN A 151 6.75 -0.25 -4.69
N ASP A 152 7.22 -0.88 -5.76
CA ASP A 152 8.39 -1.74 -5.70
C ASP A 152 9.59 -0.88 -5.31
N ALA A 153 10.24 -1.24 -4.21
CA ALA A 153 11.24 -0.43 -3.53
C ALA A 153 12.56 -0.22 -4.31
N TYR A 154 12.63 -0.59 -5.60
CA TYR A 154 13.85 -0.60 -6.37
C TYR A 154 13.65 0.00 -7.77
N CYS A 155 14.04 1.26 -7.96
CA CYS A 155 14.05 1.92 -9.26
C CYS A 155 15.17 1.41 -10.18
N THR A 156 16.26 0.87 -9.61
CA THR A 156 17.40 0.41 -10.40
C THR A 156 17.05 -0.82 -11.23
N GLY A 157 17.30 -0.73 -12.55
CA GLY A 157 17.09 -1.85 -13.48
C GLY A 157 15.68 -1.93 -14.08
N LEU A 158 14.79 -0.98 -13.75
CA LEU A 158 13.52 -0.84 -14.44
C LEU A 158 13.74 -0.43 -15.91
N SER A 159 12.88 -0.96 -16.79
CA SER A 159 12.80 -0.47 -18.17
C SER A 159 12.22 0.94 -18.22
N ALA A 160 12.29 1.62 -19.36
CA ALA A 160 11.69 2.94 -19.53
C ALA A 160 10.21 2.94 -19.10
N TYR A 161 9.45 1.95 -19.57
CA TYR A 161 8.05 1.77 -19.19
C TYR A 161 7.89 1.51 -17.68
N GLY A 162 8.66 0.59 -17.12
CA GLY A 162 8.61 0.26 -15.69
C GLY A 162 8.93 1.48 -14.81
N CYS A 163 9.85 2.33 -15.25
CA CYS A 163 10.18 3.57 -14.55
C CYS A 163 9.00 4.55 -14.58
N THR A 164 8.38 4.77 -15.74
CA THR A 164 7.28 5.74 -15.90
C THR A 164 5.98 5.39 -15.16
N VAL A 165 5.87 4.18 -14.61
CA VAL A 165 4.68 3.73 -13.86
C VAL A 165 4.96 3.53 -12.36
N ALA A 166 6.21 3.76 -11.92
CA ALA A 166 6.61 3.66 -10.53
C ALA A 166 6.63 5.07 -9.92
N GLU A 167 5.76 5.33 -8.94
CA GLU A 167 5.60 6.65 -8.31
C GLU A 167 6.80 7.12 -7.47
N ASN A 168 7.69 6.20 -7.09
CA ASN A 168 8.87 6.49 -6.29
C ASN A 168 10.15 6.58 -7.14
N CYS A 169 10.02 6.67 -8.46
CA CYS A 169 11.14 6.67 -9.39
C CYS A 169 11.10 7.85 -10.36
N GLU A 170 12.27 8.36 -10.71
CA GLU A 170 12.47 9.38 -11.73
C GLU A 170 13.11 8.78 -13.00
N SER A 171 12.69 9.27 -14.17
CA SER A 171 13.21 8.82 -15.47
C SER A 171 14.32 9.74 -15.96
N HIS A 172 15.49 9.19 -16.27
CA HIS A 172 16.61 9.94 -16.84
C HIS A 172 16.75 9.66 -18.33
N TYR A 173 16.85 10.73 -19.11
CA TYR A 173 16.99 10.69 -20.57
C TYR A 173 18.31 11.34 -21.00
N ILE A 174 19.03 10.71 -21.93
CA ILE A 174 20.17 11.33 -22.61
C ILE A 174 19.65 12.02 -23.87
N GLY A 175 20.02 13.29 -24.06
CA GLY A 175 19.72 14.05 -25.28
C GLY A 175 20.97 14.68 -25.89
N GLU A 176 21.18 14.52 -27.20
CA GLU A 176 22.29 15.13 -27.94
C GLU A 176 22.02 16.61 -28.31
N GLY A 177 21.62 17.42 -27.32
CA GLY A 177 21.31 18.86 -27.51
C GLY A 177 19.81 19.19 -27.49
N TYR A 178 19.48 20.48 -27.62
CA TYR A 178 18.12 21.03 -27.39
C TYR A 178 17.03 20.49 -28.32
N ASP A 179 17.39 19.92 -29.48
CA ASP A 179 16.44 19.42 -30.49
C ASP A 179 16.67 17.94 -30.87
N ALA A 180 17.58 17.24 -30.19
CA ALA A 180 17.87 15.84 -30.50
C ALA A 180 16.83 14.91 -29.86
N ALA A 181 16.59 13.77 -30.51
CA ALA A 181 15.75 12.71 -29.95
C ALA A 181 16.33 12.28 -28.60
N THR A 182 15.56 12.51 -27.54
CA THR A 182 15.86 12.04 -26.19
C THR A 182 15.70 10.52 -26.15
N LYS A 183 16.59 9.84 -25.43
CA LYS A 183 16.56 8.39 -25.24
C LYS A 183 16.66 8.07 -23.76
N PHE A 184 15.80 7.20 -23.28
CA PHE A 184 15.84 6.72 -21.91
C PHE A 184 17.22 6.12 -21.60
N ALA A 185 17.80 6.59 -20.50
CA ALA A 185 19.13 6.23 -20.05
C ALA A 185 19.05 5.23 -18.89
N TYR A 186 18.38 5.63 -17.81
CA TYR A 186 18.20 4.82 -16.61
C TYR A 186 17.03 5.35 -15.77
N CYS A 187 16.65 4.54 -14.79
CA CYS A 187 15.68 4.87 -13.76
C CYS A 187 16.41 5.01 -12.41
N ALA A 188 16.08 6.04 -11.66
CA ALA A 188 16.64 6.29 -10.33
C ALA A 188 15.51 6.52 -9.31
N PRO A 189 15.74 6.31 -8.00
CA PRO A 189 14.82 6.80 -6.98
C PRO A 189 14.67 8.32 -7.10
N GLU A 190 13.45 8.82 -6.90
CA GLU A 190 13.22 10.28 -6.89
C GLU A 190 14.17 10.96 -5.91
N THR A 191 14.94 11.92 -6.42
CA THR A 191 16.02 12.56 -5.65
C THR A 191 15.52 13.70 -4.77
N GLY A 192 14.27 14.15 -4.93
CA GLY A 192 13.61 15.14 -4.08
C GLY A 192 12.47 14.58 -3.23
N GLY A 193 12.44 13.26 -3.04
CA GLY A 193 11.83 12.72 -1.82
C GLY A 193 12.45 13.44 -0.64
N SER A 194 11.60 14.00 0.21
CA SER A 194 12.04 14.67 1.40
C SER A 194 13.06 13.77 2.11
N VAL A 195 14.15 14.30 2.70
CA VAL A 195 15.05 13.45 3.50
C VAL A 195 14.26 12.75 4.63
N CYS A 196 13.06 13.25 4.92
CA CYS A 196 12.05 12.66 5.77
C CYS A 196 11.31 11.44 5.21
N ASP A 197 11.21 11.25 3.90
CA ASP A 197 10.46 10.14 3.29
C ASP A 197 11.11 8.77 3.57
N THR A 198 12.42 8.78 3.86
CA THR A 198 13.17 7.59 4.28
C THR A 198 13.44 7.55 5.79
N THR A 199 13.03 8.58 6.54
CA THR A 199 13.30 8.70 7.98
C THR A 199 12.04 8.40 8.79
N ASP A 200 11.96 7.20 9.34
CA ASP A 200 10.93 6.85 10.32
C ASP A 200 11.26 7.50 11.67
N CYS A 201 10.48 8.52 12.04
CA CYS A 201 10.64 9.23 13.31
C CYS A 201 9.96 8.54 14.51
N GLY A 202 9.35 7.38 14.29
CA GLY A 202 8.59 6.68 15.31
C GLY A 202 7.26 7.38 15.66
N PHE A 203 6.47 6.72 16.49
CA PHE A 203 5.15 7.23 16.89
C PHE A 203 5.28 8.49 17.77
N GLY A 204 4.46 9.51 17.48
CA GLY A 204 4.45 10.78 18.23
C GLY A 204 5.52 11.78 17.81
N SER A 205 6.15 11.58 16.65
CA SER A 205 7.02 12.56 16.00
C SER A 205 6.78 12.55 14.49
N HIS A 206 6.81 13.73 13.89
CA HIS A 206 6.87 13.87 12.44
C HIS A 206 8.29 14.26 12.03
N CYS A 207 8.66 13.96 10.80
CA CYS A 207 9.94 14.43 10.28
C CYS A 207 9.75 15.83 9.67
N GLU A 208 10.62 16.76 10.05
CA GLU A 208 10.79 18.05 9.40
C GLU A 208 12.16 18.10 8.71
N GLU A 209 12.25 18.78 7.58
CA GLU A 209 13.53 19.06 6.93
C GLU A 209 14.16 20.33 7.46
N GLN A 210 15.37 20.21 8.02
CA GLN A 210 16.19 21.37 8.32
C GLN A 210 17.21 21.60 7.21
N CYS A 211 16.92 22.58 6.35
CA CYS A 211 17.82 23.03 5.31
C CYS A 211 18.78 24.10 5.84
N TYR A 212 20.07 23.78 5.85
CA TYR A 212 21.12 24.70 6.24
C TYR A 212 21.64 25.43 5.00
N PRO A 213 21.67 26.78 4.98
CA PRO A 213 22.41 27.49 3.94
C PRO A 213 23.89 27.14 4.09
N CYS A 214 24.51 26.59 3.04
CA CYS A 214 25.96 26.47 3.03
C CYS A 214 26.57 27.87 2.92
N ASP A 215 27.25 28.29 3.99
CA ASP A 215 28.01 29.54 4.02
C ASP A 215 29.29 29.34 3.21
N THR A 216 29.25 29.68 1.92
CA THR A 216 30.46 29.82 1.12
C THR A 216 30.93 31.27 1.19
N THR A 217 32.16 31.47 1.65
CA THR A 217 32.80 32.79 1.78
C THR A 217 32.85 33.59 0.47
N ASP A 218 32.65 32.92 -0.67
CA ASP A 218 32.82 33.49 -2.01
C ASP A 218 31.49 33.96 -2.64
N GLY A 219 30.36 33.79 -1.93
CA GLY A 219 29.04 34.22 -2.42
C GLY A 219 28.49 33.41 -3.60
N THR A 220 29.12 32.29 -3.94
CA THR A 220 28.59 31.33 -4.89
C THR A 220 27.45 30.55 -4.24
N ALA A 221 26.26 30.61 -4.86
CA ALA A 221 25.12 29.80 -4.46
C ALA A 221 25.53 28.32 -4.45
N CYS A 222 25.64 27.74 -3.27
CA CYS A 222 25.84 26.31 -3.11
C CYS A 222 24.48 25.66 -2.81
N PRO A 223 24.28 24.40 -3.22
CA PRO A 223 23.03 23.69 -3.01
C PRO A 223 22.71 23.59 -1.51
N LEU A 224 21.44 23.84 -1.15
CA LEU A 224 20.95 23.68 0.22
C LEU A 224 21.18 22.24 0.66
N TYR A 225 21.86 22.07 1.79
CA TYR A 225 21.95 20.76 2.45
C TYR A 225 20.80 20.65 3.44
N CYS A 226 19.83 19.80 3.13
CA CYS A 226 18.73 19.48 4.03
C CYS A 226 19.03 18.18 4.77
N SER A 227 18.74 18.15 6.07
CA SER A 227 18.89 16.97 6.93
C SER A 227 17.55 16.70 7.62
N PRO A 228 17.13 15.43 7.77
CA PRO A 228 15.88 15.10 8.41
C PRO A 228 16.02 15.29 9.92
N MET A 229 15.04 15.95 10.53
CA MET A 229 14.95 16.09 11.97
C MET A 229 13.59 15.60 12.44
N CYS A 230 13.58 14.64 13.36
CA CYS A 230 12.35 14.20 13.99
C CYS A 230 11.89 15.25 15.01
N VAL A 231 10.81 15.94 14.64
CA VAL A 231 10.16 16.94 15.47
C VAL A 231 8.95 16.29 16.13
N PRO A 232 8.88 16.31 17.46
CA PRO A 232 7.79 15.66 18.15
C PRO A 232 6.46 16.39 18.03
N ASP A 233 5.37 15.64 17.99
CA ASP A 233 4.01 16.19 17.84
C ASP A 233 3.54 16.83 19.17
N GLU A 234 3.35 18.16 19.18
CA GLU A 234 2.76 18.82 20.35
C GLU A 234 1.24 18.56 20.47
N PRO A 235 0.72 18.35 21.70
CA PRO A 235 1.41 18.47 22.99
C PRO A 235 2.16 17.19 23.39
N TYR A 236 3.38 17.42 23.88
CA TYR A 236 4.33 16.40 24.29
C TYR A 236 3.96 15.80 25.66
N THR A 237 2.94 14.94 25.67
CA THR A 237 2.40 14.30 26.88
C THR A 237 2.48 12.79 26.76
N CYS A 238 2.38 12.08 27.89
CA CYS A 238 2.32 10.61 27.88
C CYS A 238 1.09 10.04 27.16
N ALA A 239 0.12 10.87 26.76
CA ALA A 239 -1.01 10.44 25.94
C ALA A 239 -0.61 10.11 24.49
N ASN A 240 0.51 10.67 24.01
CA ASN A 240 0.97 10.55 22.62
C ASN A 240 2.26 9.72 22.49
N VAL A 241 2.76 9.13 23.58
CA VAL A 241 3.98 8.32 23.61
C VAL A 241 3.64 6.87 23.90
N ASP A 242 3.85 5.99 22.92
CA ASP A 242 3.83 4.54 23.13
C ASP A 242 5.22 4.09 23.54
N CYS A 243 5.37 3.67 24.80
CA CYS A 243 6.64 3.19 25.32
C CYS A 243 6.94 1.72 24.95
N GLY A 244 6.03 1.05 24.23
CA GLY A 244 6.13 -0.36 23.93
C GLY A 244 5.89 -1.27 25.13
N PRO A 245 5.91 -2.59 24.93
CA PRO A 245 5.66 -3.56 26.00
C PRO A 245 6.74 -3.48 27.09
N ASN A 246 6.32 -3.63 28.35
CA ASN A 246 7.15 -3.57 29.57
C ASN A 246 7.64 -2.19 30.03
N TYR A 247 7.22 -1.11 29.37
CA TYR A 247 7.52 0.25 29.79
C TYR A 247 6.23 1.01 30.09
N THR A 248 6.27 1.94 31.03
CA THR A 248 5.17 2.88 31.27
C THR A 248 5.68 4.29 31.06
N CYS A 249 4.89 5.10 30.37
CA CYS A 249 5.21 6.50 30.21
C CYS A 249 4.93 7.23 31.52
N VAL A 250 5.93 7.94 32.03
CA VAL A 250 5.78 8.89 33.13
C VAL A 250 6.18 10.28 32.67
N GLU A 251 5.42 11.30 33.04
CA GLU A 251 5.81 12.68 32.80
C GLU A 251 6.82 13.11 33.86
N GLN A 252 8.07 13.30 33.42
CA GLN A 252 9.12 13.85 34.27
C GLN A 252 9.12 15.37 34.11
N CYS A 253 8.75 16.08 35.17
CA CYS A 253 8.73 17.53 35.17
C CYS A 253 10.01 18.09 35.81
N ASP A 254 10.91 18.64 35.00
CA ASP A 254 12.03 19.43 35.48
C ASP A 254 11.52 20.82 35.85
N GLY A 255 11.42 21.12 37.15
CA GLY A 255 11.17 22.49 37.62
C GLY A 255 10.12 22.70 38.70
N GLY A 256 9.82 21.70 39.53
CA GLY A 256 9.00 21.86 40.73
C GLY A 256 9.79 21.72 42.03
N GLY A 257 11.01 22.27 42.09
CA GLY A 257 11.81 22.23 43.32
C GLY A 257 11.09 22.91 44.48
N GLY A 258 10.36 22.14 45.29
CA GLY A 258 9.87 22.54 46.61
C GLY A 258 10.98 22.73 47.65
N GLY A 259 12.19 23.07 47.20
CA GLY A 259 13.34 23.37 48.03
C GLY A 259 13.18 24.77 48.63
N GLY A 260 12.92 24.80 49.93
CA GLY A 260 12.66 26.00 50.71
C GLY A 260 13.59 27.17 50.38
N MET A 261 12.95 28.32 50.12
CA MET A 261 13.57 29.63 50.10
C MET A 261 14.35 29.87 51.39
N THR A 262 15.68 29.83 51.34
CA THR A 262 16.54 30.53 52.32
C THR A 262 17.70 31.29 51.66
N GLY A 263 17.79 31.31 50.33
CA GLY A 263 18.77 32.11 49.60
C GLY A 263 18.34 33.57 49.53
N THR A 264 19.07 34.45 50.22
CA THR A 264 18.94 35.92 50.22
C THR A 264 19.39 36.56 48.90
N GLY A 265 18.81 36.13 47.77
CA GLY A 265 19.04 36.70 46.45
C GLY A 265 18.41 38.08 46.30
N ALA A 266 19.13 38.96 45.60
CA ALA A 266 18.88 40.40 45.50
C ALA A 266 17.44 40.78 45.07
N PRO A 267 16.89 41.90 45.59
CA PRO A 267 15.48 42.25 45.47
C PRO A 267 14.97 42.75 44.09
N ASP A 268 15.74 42.64 43.00
CA ASP A 268 15.47 43.44 41.79
C ASP A 268 15.24 42.68 40.47
N ASP A 269 15.02 41.35 40.46
CA ASP A 269 14.58 40.63 39.23
C ASP A 269 13.12 40.13 39.37
N PRO A 270 12.13 40.84 38.78
CA PRO A 270 10.71 40.47 38.84
C PRO A 270 10.29 39.41 37.81
N SER A 271 11.22 38.72 37.16
CA SER A 271 10.89 37.70 36.17
C SER A 271 10.35 36.43 36.87
N PRO A 272 9.09 36.01 36.65
CA PRO A 272 8.59 34.76 37.20
C PRO A 272 9.45 33.59 36.68
N PRO A 273 9.76 32.59 37.52
CA PRO A 273 10.47 31.40 37.04
C PRO A 273 9.64 30.79 35.89
N PRO A 274 10.30 30.36 34.79
CA PRO A 274 9.58 29.75 33.68
C PRO A 274 8.77 28.55 34.18
N PRO A 275 7.56 28.31 33.66
CA PRO A 275 6.78 27.14 34.01
C PRO A 275 7.63 25.88 33.78
N GLY A 276 7.64 24.97 34.75
CA GLY A 276 8.38 23.71 34.64
C GLY A 276 7.91 22.95 33.40
N TYR A 277 8.85 22.52 32.57
CA TYR A 277 8.57 21.69 31.40
C TYR A 277 8.48 20.23 31.85
N CYS A 278 7.39 19.57 31.50
CA CYS A 278 7.24 18.12 31.65
C CYS A 278 7.58 17.46 30.33
N TYR A 279 8.39 16.40 30.37
CA TYR A 279 8.69 15.58 29.22
C TYR A 279 8.36 14.11 29.52
N PRO A 280 7.73 13.38 28.58
CA PRO A 280 7.44 11.97 28.76
C PRO A 280 8.75 11.16 28.80
N THR A 281 8.85 10.24 29.75
CA THR A 281 9.96 9.30 29.86
C THR A 281 9.40 7.90 30.00
N CYS A 282 9.88 6.98 29.18
CA CYS A 282 9.55 5.57 29.29
C CYS A 282 10.42 4.92 30.36
N ILE A 283 9.80 4.45 31.44
CA ILE A 283 10.49 3.71 32.50
C ILE A 283 10.08 2.24 32.46
N GLU A 284 11.04 1.34 32.70
CA GLU A 284 10.75 -0.08 32.82
C GLU A 284 9.76 -0.32 33.96
N VAL A 285 8.69 -1.06 33.67
CA VAL A 285 7.76 -1.50 34.71
C VAL A 285 8.40 -2.68 35.43
N VAL A 286 9.31 -2.40 36.37
CA VAL A 286 9.96 -3.41 37.23
C VAL A 286 8.98 -4.20 38.12
N ASN A 287 7.68 -3.96 38.00
CA ASN A 287 6.59 -4.63 38.72
C ASN A 287 5.31 -4.72 37.86
N ALA A 288 5.44 -5.06 36.57
CA ALA A 288 4.25 -5.27 35.76
C ALA A 288 3.53 -6.55 36.22
N PRO A 289 2.18 -6.58 36.20
CA PRO A 289 1.43 -7.80 36.42
C PRO A 289 1.83 -8.89 35.40
N GLY A 290 2.33 -8.52 34.23
CA GLY A 290 2.60 -9.42 33.12
C GLY A 290 1.35 -9.66 32.27
N GLU A 291 1.45 -10.60 31.35
CA GLU A 291 0.35 -11.13 30.55
C GLU A 291 -0.36 -12.24 31.34
N CYS A 292 -1.66 -12.41 31.12
CA CYS A 292 -2.41 -13.47 31.79
C CYS A 292 -2.03 -14.87 31.34
N TYR A 293 -1.53 -14.99 30.12
CA TYR A 293 -1.30 -16.23 29.40
C TYR A 293 -0.04 -16.08 28.55
N GLY A 294 0.63 -17.19 28.31
CA GLY A 294 1.91 -17.22 27.60
C GLY A 294 2.72 -18.43 28.06
N ASP A 295 3.81 -18.68 27.36
CA ASP A 295 4.72 -19.75 27.76
C ASP A 295 5.54 -19.33 28.98
N VAL A 296 5.77 -20.27 29.89
CA VAL A 296 6.65 -20.10 31.05
C VAL A 296 7.90 -20.94 30.83
N TRP A 297 9.05 -20.29 30.71
CA TRP A 297 10.34 -20.92 30.39
C TRP A 297 11.30 -20.98 31.57
N CYS A 298 10.95 -20.39 32.72
CA CYS A 298 11.78 -20.44 33.91
C CYS A 298 11.21 -21.33 35.01
N ASP A 299 12.10 -21.80 35.89
CA ASP A 299 11.78 -22.73 36.98
C ASP A 299 11.05 -22.07 38.18
N ALA A 300 10.58 -20.82 38.02
CA ALA A 300 9.83 -20.14 39.06
C ALA A 300 8.48 -20.85 39.28
N LEU A 301 8.11 -21.09 40.53
CA LEU A 301 6.78 -21.62 40.86
C LEU A 301 5.73 -20.51 40.69
N PRO A 302 4.51 -20.84 40.20
CA PRO A 302 3.44 -19.86 40.11
C PRO A 302 3.06 -19.33 41.51
N PRO A 303 2.77 -18.02 41.67
CA PRO A 303 2.21 -17.48 42.90
C PRO A 303 0.85 -18.15 43.23
N ALA A 304 0.57 -18.28 44.52
CA ALA A 304 -0.73 -18.77 44.99
C ALA A 304 -1.81 -17.71 44.76
N CYS A 305 -2.56 -17.86 43.66
CA CYS A 305 -3.56 -16.89 43.26
C CYS A 305 -4.95 -17.18 43.86
N PRO A 306 -5.67 -16.15 44.36
CA PRO A 306 -7.08 -16.29 44.75
C PRO A 306 -7.94 -16.85 43.62
N ALA A 307 -9.03 -17.53 43.98
CA ALA A 307 -10.05 -17.92 43.00
C ALA A 307 -10.51 -16.69 42.21
N THR A 308 -10.61 -16.82 40.88
CA THR A 308 -10.87 -15.76 39.86
C THR A 308 -9.67 -14.91 39.41
N THR A 309 -8.45 -15.26 39.80
CA THR A 309 -7.22 -14.66 39.28
C THR A 309 -6.30 -15.73 38.68
N THR A 310 -5.44 -15.34 37.75
CA THR A 310 -4.41 -16.20 37.15
C THR A 310 -3.03 -15.60 37.43
N PRO A 311 -1.98 -16.42 37.66
CA PRO A 311 -0.61 -15.93 37.70
C PRO A 311 -0.26 -15.14 36.44
N GLY A 312 0.29 -13.95 36.60
CA GLY A 312 0.78 -13.17 35.48
C GLY A 312 2.16 -13.64 35.03
N ILE A 313 2.43 -13.51 33.73
CA ILE A 313 3.64 -13.97 33.04
C ILE A 313 4.35 -12.76 32.45
N LEU A 314 5.59 -12.52 32.86
CA LEU A 314 6.42 -11.43 32.40
C LEU A 314 7.78 -11.99 31.97
N ASN A 315 8.15 -11.78 30.71
CA ASN A 315 9.41 -12.26 30.13
C ASN A 315 9.63 -13.78 30.29
N GLY A 316 8.57 -14.57 30.05
CA GLY A 316 8.63 -16.03 30.16
C GLY A 316 8.73 -16.55 31.60
N CYS A 317 8.50 -15.70 32.60
CA CYS A 317 8.50 -16.06 34.01
C CYS A 317 7.22 -15.60 34.71
N TYR A 318 6.84 -16.27 35.80
CA TYR A 318 5.79 -15.73 36.65
C TYR A 318 6.24 -14.39 37.25
N SER A 319 5.42 -13.34 37.08
CA SER A 319 5.69 -11.99 37.57
C SER A 319 5.60 -11.87 39.10
N GLY A 320 5.01 -12.89 39.76
CA GLY A 320 4.65 -12.86 41.18
C GLY A 320 3.31 -12.17 41.46
N TYR A 321 2.65 -11.61 40.45
CA TYR A 321 1.33 -11.00 40.55
C TYR A 321 0.22 -11.96 40.08
N CYS A 322 -0.99 -11.73 40.58
CA CYS A 322 -2.19 -12.43 40.14
C CYS A 322 -3.10 -11.45 39.40
N ILE A 323 -3.41 -11.74 38.13
CA ILE A 323 -4.24 -10.91 37.27
C ILE A 323 -5.68 -11.41 37.34
N PRO A 324 -6.68 -10.55 37.61
CA PRO A 324 -8.09 -10.91 37.52
C PRO A 324 -8.43 -11.53 36.15
N VAL A 325 -9.07 -12.69 36.13
CA VAL A 325 -9.45 -13.38 34.87
C VAL A 325 -10.33 -12.49 33.98
N ALA A 326 -11.09 -11.57 34.57
CA ALA A 326 -11.90 -10.59 33.82
C ALA A 326 -11.06 -9.55 33.03
N GLN A 327 -9.78 -9.36 33.37
CA GLN A 327 -8.85 -8.47 32.67
C GLN A 327 -8.07 -9.19 31.57
N CYS A 328 -8.16 -10.51 31.51
CA CYS A 328 -7.28 -11.33 30.68
C CYS A 328 -7.69 -11.46 29.21
N GLY A 329 -8.66 -10.65 28.76
CA GLY A 329 -9.27 -10.79 27.44
C GLY A 329 -9.99 -12.14 27.26
N PRO A 330 -10.75 -12.31 26.17
CA PRO A 330 -11.21 -13.63 25.78
C PRO A 330 -9.98 -14.47 25.43
N GLN A 331 -9.77 -15.57 26.16
CA GLN A 331 -8.78 -16.54 25.70
C GLN A 331 -9.24 -17.13 24.39
N ASP A 332 -8.34 -17.16 23.42
CA ASP A 332 -8.49 -18.07 22.29
C ASP A 332 -8.24 -19.48 22.85
N PRO A 333 -9.28 -20.33 23.02
CA PRO A 333 -9.06 -21.66 23.51
C PRO A 333 -8.38 -22.54 22.44
N GLY A 334 -8.13 -22.00 21.25
CA GLY A 334 -7.62 -22.69 20.08
C GLY A 334 -8.74 -23.31 19.25
N SER A 335 -8.35 -24.16 18.32
CA SER A 335 -9.27 -24.96 17.52
C SER A 335 -9.48 -26.34 18.13
N CYS A 336 -10.66 -26.92 17.92
CA CYS A 336 -10.93 -28.31 18.26
C CYS A 336 -10.41 -29.30 17.20
N GLN A 337 -9.62 -28.84 16.23
CA GLN A 337 -9.16 -29.70 15.16
C GLN A 337 -8.35 -30.86 15.75
N PRO A 338 -8.58 -32.10 15.31
CA PRO A 338 -7.81 -33.27 15.72
C PRO A 338 -6.45 -33.27 15.02
N ALA A 339 -5.76 -32.13 14.98
CA ALA A 339 -4.35 -32.12 14.65
C ALA A 339 -3.68 -32.98 15.71
N THR A 340 -3.07 -34.08 15.27
CA THR A 340 -2.21 -34.90 16.12
C THR A 340 -1.21 -33.93 16.72
N ALA A 341 -1.33 -33.64 18.03
CA ALA A 341 -0.49 -32.63 18.65
C ALA A 341 0.97 -32.98 18.38
N THR A 342 1.68 -32.09 17.72
CA THR A 342 3.06 -32.33 17.28
C THR A 342 4.06 -32.06 18.40
N CYS A 343 3.65 -31.33 19.44
CA CYS A 343 4.49 -31.06 20.59
C CYS A 343 4.31 -32.07 21.73
N THR A 344 5.29 -32.08 22.63
CA THR A 344 5.42 -33.02 23.75
C THR A 344 4.50 -32.71 24.94
N VAL A 345 3.70 -31.64 24.87
CA VAL A 345 2.78 -31.25 25.93
C VAL A 345 1.63 -32.24 26.00
N ALA A 346 1.32 -32.75 27.20
CA ALA A 346 0.20 -33.66 27.39
C ALA A 346 -1.14 -32.90 27.28
N PRO A 347 -2.19 -33.53 26.73
CA PRO A 347 -3.52 -32.91 26.69
C PRO A 347 -4.03 -32.60 28.10
N PRO A 348 -4.74 -31.46 28.29
CA PRO A 348 -5.44 -31.19 29.55
C PRO A 348 -6.52 -32.25 29.81
N ALA A 349 -6.77 -32.54 31.09
CA ALA A 349 -7.84 -33.45 31.50
C ALA A 349 -9.21 -32.76 31.33
N CYS A 350 -9.87 -32.99 30.20
CA CYS A 350 -11.13 -32.34 29.87
C CYS A 350 -12.36 -33.05 30.47
N PRO A 351 -13.32 -32.32 31.06
CA PRO A 351 -14.58 -32.88 31.51
C PRO A 351 -15.42 -33.39 30.32
N THR A 352 -16.35 -34.31 30.59
CA THR A 352 -17.26 -34.86 29.57
C THR A 352 -18.04 -33.75 28.86
N GLY A 353 -18.09 -33.80 27.52
CA GLY A 353 -18.73 -32.78 26.68
C GLY A 353 -17.80 -31.63 26.27
N THR A 354 -16.50 -31.78 26.50
CA THR A 354 -15.48 -30.83 26.08
C THR A 354 -14.27 -31.56 25.48
N THR A 355 -13.58 -30.90 24.55
CA THR A 355 -12.40 -31.41 23.85
C THR A 355 -11.22 -30.48 24.09
N ALA A 356 -10.01 -31.03 24.23
CA ALA A 356 -8.80 -30.23 24.42
C ALA A 356 -8.56 -29.30 23.22
N GLY A 357 -8.39 -28.01 23.47
CA GLY A 357 -8.08 -27.03 22.45
C GLY A 357 -6.64 -27.14 21.96
N THR A 358 -6.46 -26.90 20.65
CA THR A 358 -5.16 -26.93 20.00
C THR A 358 -4.88 -25.64 19.22
N GLN A 359 -3.66 -25.13 19.33
CA GLN A 359 -3.16 -23.97 18.59
C GLN A 359 -1.75 -24.28 18.11
N GLU A 360 -1.50 -24.07 16.81
CA GLU A 360 -0.19 -24.35 16.18
C GLU A 360 0.35 -25.78 16.40
N GLY A 361 -0.56 -26.76 16.51
CA GLY A 361 -0.20 -28.16 16.77
C GLY A 361 0.11 -28.49 18.23
N CYS A 362 -0.09 -27.54 19.15
CA CYS A 362 0.06 -27.76 20.59
C CYS A 362 -1.26 -27.66 21.35
N TYR A 363 -1.37 -28.40 22.45
CA TYR A 363 -2.48 -28.22 23.37
C TYR A 363 -2.35 -26.88 24.08
N THR A 364 -3.43 -26.10 24.05
CA THR A 364 -3.49 -24.78 24.70
C THR A 364 -3.65 -24.88 26.22
N GLY A 365 -3.93 -26.08 26.74
CA GLY A 365 -4.30 -26.31 28.14
C GLY A 365 -5.78 -26.08 28.43
N TYR A 366 -6.57 -25.66 27.44
CA TYR A 366 -8.01 -25.41 27.57
C TYR A 366 -8.86 -26.56 27.04
N CYS A 367 -10.10 -26.62 27.51
CA CYS A 367 -11.12 -27.53 27.02
C CYS A 367 -12.25 -26.72 26.40
N ILE A 368 -12.49 -26.95 25.11
CA ILE A 368 -13.53 -26.30 24.31
C ILE A 368 -14.81 -27.15 24.39
N PRO A 369 -15.99 -26.56 24.66
CA PRO A 369 -17.25 -27.29 24.57
C PRO A 369 -17.41 -27.93 23.18
N ASP A 370 -17.80 -29.20 23.11
CA ASP A 370 -17.86 -29.94 21.84
C ASP A 370 -18.80 -29.26 20.81
N GLY A 371 -19.85 -28.58 21.29
CA GLY A 371 -20.78 -27.80 20.44
C GLY A 371 -20.25 -26.45 19.94
N SER A 372 -19.14 -25.95 20.49
CA SER A 372 -18.46 -24.73 20.03
C SER A 372 -17.39 -25.02 18.98
N CYS A 373 -17.06 -26.30 18.77
CA CYS A 373 -16.12 -26.72 17.78
C CYS A 373 -16.72 -26.61 16.38
N PRO A 374 -16.08 -25.88 15.44
CA PRO A 374 -16.47 -25.92 14.03
C PRO A 374 -16.46 -27.39 13.61
N GLN A 375 -17.64 -27.92 13.31
CA GLN A 375 -17.73 -29.29 12.84
C GLN A 375 -17.00 -29.38 11.51
N LEU A 376 -16.14 -30.37 11.34
CA LEU A 376 -15.50 -30.64 10.06
C LEU A 376 -16.58 -30.74 8.96
N PRO A 377 -16.34 -30.30 7.73
CA PRO A 377 -17.25 -30.64 6.63
C PRO A 377 -17.38 -32.17 6.54
N CYS A 378 -18.54 -32.68 6.11
CA CYS A 378 -18.76 -34.14 6.04
C CYS A 378 -17.66 -34.83 5.22
N GLU A 379 -17.22 -34.18 4.15
CA GLU A 379 -16.18 -34.63 3.21
C GLU A 379 -14.80 -34.80 3.86
N ALA A 380 -14.55 -34.20 5.02
CA ALA A 380 -13.31 -34.36 5.79
C ALA A 380 -13.35 -35.53 6.78
N LEU A 381 -14.50 -36.20 6.94
CA LEU A 381 -14.63 -37.38 7.79
C LEU A 381 -14.14 -38.62 7.03
N THR A 382 -13.02 -39.18 7.48
CA THR A 382 -12.38 -40.34 6.83
C THR A 382 -12.80 -41.69 7.42
N ASP A 383 -13.68 -41.68 8.43
CA ASP A 383 -14.17 -42.87 9.12
C ASP A 383 -15.70 -42.99 9.06
N GLU A 384 -16.19 -44.20 8.80
CA GLU A 384 -17.62 -44.50 8.66
C GLU A 384 -18.40 -44.22 9.95
N ALA A 385 -17.84 -44.52 11.12
CA ALA A 385 -18.51 -44.28 12.40
C ALA A 385 -18.59 -42.78 12.70
N ALA A 386 -17.56 -42.02 12.35
CA ALA A 386 -17.59 -40.55 12.43
C ALA A 386 -18.64 -39.94 11.49
N CYS A 387 -18.75 -40.47 10.26
CA CYS A 387 -19.73 -40.01 9.28
C CYS A 387 -21.18 -40.31 9.70
N THR A 388 -21.47 -41.57 10.06
CA THR A 388 -22.82 -42.01 10.46
C THR A 388 -23.25 -41.49 11.83
N GLY A 389 -22.31 -41.02 12.65
CA GLY A 389 -22.58 -40.33 13.91
C GLY A 389 -23.18 -38.93 13.75
N ARG A 390 -23.17 -38.36 12.54
CA ARG A 390 -23.67 -37.02 12.24
C ARG A 390 -24.93 -37.08 11.40
N MET A 391 -25.98 -36.39 11.86
CA MET A 391 -27.31 -36.43 11.23
C MET A 391 -27.38 -35.64 9.92
N GLU A 392 -26.40 -34.77 9.67
CA GLU A 392 -26.24 -33.93 8.49
C GLU A 392 -25.36 -34.59 7.41
N CYS A 393 -24.77 -35.73 7.70
CA CYS A 393 -23.86 -36.44 6.79
C CYS A 393 -24.45 -37.77 6.32
N SER A 394 -24.06 -38.18 5.12
CA SER A 394 -24.38 -39.47 4.50
C SER A 394 -23.10 -40.22 4.17
N ALA A 395 -23.00 -41.48 4.58
CA ALA A 395 -21.86 -42.33 4.25
C ALA A 395 -22.02 -42.88 2.82
N VAL A 396 -21.02 -42.65 1.97
CA VAL A 396 -20.95 -43.18 0.61
C VAL A 396 -20.06 -44.41 0.60
N PHE A 397 -20.55 -45.48 -0.01
CA PHE A 397 -19.84 -46.75 -0.09
C PHE A 397 -19.54 -47.11 -1.53
N THR A 398 -18.32 -47.60 -1.78
CA THR A 398 -17.99 -48.28 -3.02
C THR A 398 -18.22 -49.77 -2.85
N GLY A 399 -19.07 -50.34 -3.69
CA GLY A 399 -19.43 -51.76 -3.64
C GLY A 399 -18.83 -52.58 -4.78
N GLN A 400 -18.48 -53.84 -4.52
CA GLN A 400 -18.16 -54.82 -5.56
C GLN A 400 -19.24 -55.90 -5.65
N GLY A 401 -19.53 -56.34 -6.89
CA GLY A 401 -20.56 -57.34 -7.15
C GLY A 401 -21.97 -56.87 -6.78
N CYS A 402 -22.30 -55.61 -7.09
CA CYS A 402 -23.61 -55.04 -6.80
C CYS A 402 -24.68 -55.48 -7.80
N THR A 403 -25.81 -55.95 -7.29
CA THR A 403 -27.04 -56.11 -8.08
C THR A 403 -28.00 -55.00 -7.70
N CYS A 404 -28.31 -54.11 -8.65
CA CYS A 404 -29.20 -52.98 -8.43
C CYS A 404 -30.63 -53.28 -8.90
N THR A 405 -31.59 -52.96 -8.05
CA THR A 405 -33.02 -52.95 -8.36
C THR A 405 -33.54 -51.51 -8.25
N PRO A 406 -34.77 -51.20 -8.69
CA PRO A 406 -35.36 -49.87 -8.52
C PRO A 406 -35.46 -49.38 -7.06
N SER A 407 -35.27 -50.27 -6.08
CA SER A 407 -35.30 -49.95 -4.64
C SER A 407 -33.92 -49.82 -3.99
N GLY A 408 -32.82 -49.99 -4.76
CA GLY A 408 -31.45 -49.87 -4.25
C GLY A 408 -30.48 -50.92 -4.80
N CYS A 409 -29.22 -50.83 -4.40
CA CYS A 409 -28.17 -51.77 -4.79
C CYS A 409 -27.76 -52.65 -3.60
N THR A 410 -27.73 -53.97 -3.79
CA THR A 410 -27.17 -54.91 -2.82
C THR A 410 -25.81 -55.39 -3.33
N CYS A 411 -24.74 -55.17 -2.58
CA CYS A 411 -23.37 -55.51 -2.99
C CYS A 411 -22.82 -56.71 -2.19
N THR A 412 -21.91 -57.48 -2.80
CA THR A 412 -21.26 -58.63 -2.15
C THR A 412 -20.26 -58.17 -1.09
N SER A 413 -19.57 -57.05 -1.36
CA SER A 413 -18.78 -56.29 -0.40
C SER A 413 -19.04 -54.81 -0.60
N GLN A 414 -18.97 -54.05 0.49
CA GLN A 414 -18.99 -52.59 0.50
C GLN A 414 -17.80 -52.11 1.31
N THR A 415 -17.11 -51.10 0.81
CA THR A 415 -16.05 -50.39 1.52
C THR A 415 -16.50 -48.94 1.64
N PHE A 416 -16.41 -48.37 2.85
CA PHE A 416 -16.61 -46.95 3.04
C PHE A 416 -15.65 -46.18 2.13
N ASP A 417 -16.20 -45.27 1.33
CA ASP A 417 -15.43 -44.50 0.36
C ASP A 417 -15.18 -43.09 0.90
N HIS A 418 -16.26 -42.35 1.14
CA HIS A 418 -16.22 -41.02 1.72
C HIS A 418 -17.55 -40.68 2.39
N CYS A 419 -17.59 -39.51 3.00
CA CYS A 419 -18.79 -38.96 3.62
C CYS A 419 -19.20 -37.71 2.84
N GLU A 420 -20.50 -37.53 2.61
CA GLU A 420 -21.05 -36.36 1.89
C GLU A 420 -22.13 -35.68 2.72
N THR A 421 -22.43 -34.42 2.43
CA THR A 421 -23.53 -33.69 3.08
C THR A 421 -24.89 -34.14 2.50
N LEU A 422 -25.89 -34.36 3.36
CA LEU A 422 -27.25 -34.81 2.97
C LEU A 422 -28.05 -33.83 2.11
#